data_AF-A0A1I7RM80-F1
#
_entry.id   AF-A0A1I7RM80-F1
#
_cell.length_a   1.000
_cell.length_b   1.000
_cell.length_c   1.000
_cell.angle_alpha   90.00
_cell.angle_beta   90.00
_cell.angle_gamma   90.00
#
_symmetry.space_group_name_H-M   'P 1'
#
loop_
_entity.id
_entity.type
_entity.pdbx_description
1 polymer ?
#
loop_
_entity_poly.entity_id
_entity_poly.type
_entity_poly.pdbx_seq_one_letter_code
_entity_poly.pdbx_strand_id
1 'polypeptide(L)' 'MQLLLVFMVLFALCLPSDSTAVTQTSKSTTAHWCVDGAINCAQFTQYCKPGTQYTAFMLKTCIQTCGVCKYGQ' A
#
# COMPACT_ATOMS: atom_id res chain seq x y z
N MET A 1 9.33 32.45 -42.70
CA MET A 1 9.14 32.89 -41.28
C MET A 1 7.96 32.17 -40.60
N GLN A 2 7.72 30.88 -40.89
CA GLN A 2 6.64 30.09 -40.24
C GLN A 2 7.16 28.83 -39.53
N LEU A 3 8.49 28.66 -39.41
CA LEU A 3 9.11 27.47 -38.82
C LEU A 3 9.79 27.75 -37.45
N LEU A 4 10.04 29.02 -37.12
CA LEU A 4 10.68 29.42 -35.85
C LEU A 4 9.71 29.52 -34.66
N LEU A 5 8.41 29.70 -34.92
CA LEU A 5 7.36 29.81 -33.89
C LEU A 5 6.92 28.46 -33.30
N VAL A 6 7.14 27.35 -34.02
CA VAL A 6 6.72 26.02 -33.57
C VAL A 6 7.66 25.47 -32.48
N PHE A 7 8.93 25.89 -32.48
CA PHE A 7 9.94 25.37 -31.55
C PHE A 7 9.78 25.88 -30.10
N MET A 8 9.20 27.06 -29.89
CA MET A 8 9.05 27.63 -28.55
C MET A 8 7.83 27.12 -27.78
N VAL A 9 6.89 26.42 -28.44
CA VAL A 9 5.72 25.82 -27.77
C VAL A 9 6.05 24.42 -27.22
N LEU A 10 7.09 23.76 -27.73
CA LEU A 10 7.49 22.41 -27.29
C LEU A 10 8.19 22.37 -25.91
N PHE A 11 8.65 23.50 -25.37
CA PHE A 11 9.36 23.52 -24.07
C PHE A 11 8.47 23.91 -22.87
N ALA A 12 7.19 24.24 -23.08
CA ALA A 12 6.35 24.89 -22.07
C ALA A 12 5.21 24.03 -21.49
N LEU A 13 5.13 22.74 -21.79
CA LEU A 13 4.00 21.88 -21.37
C LEU A 13 4.35 20.72 -20.41
N CYS A 14 5.57 20.64 -19.87
CA CYS A 14 5.93 19.62 -18.88
C CYS A 14 6.41 20.20 -17.54
N LEU A 15 5.68 21.18 -17.01
CA LEU A 15 5.71 21.48 -15.57
C LEU A 15 4.28 21.36 -15.02
N PRO A 16 3.99 20.36 -14.18
CA PRO A 16 2.90 20.52 -13.23
C PRO A 16 3.40 21.44 -12.11
N SER A 17 2.88 22.67 -12.09
CA SER A 17 2.83 23.49 -10.90
C SER A 17 1.76 22.93 -9.94
N ASP A 18 2.06 23.11 -8.65
CA ASP A 18 1.15 23.17 -7.52
C ASP A 18 1.00 21.93 -6.62
N SER A 19 1.51 22.14 -5.42
CA SER A 19 1.31 21.42 -4.18
C SER A 19 -0.16 21.10 -3.91
N THR A 20 -0.47 19.82 -3.74
CA THR A 20 -1.52 19.42 -2.78
C THR A 20 -1.05 18.21 -2.01
N ALA A 21 -0.99 18.34 -0.69
CA ALA A 21 -0.88 17.23 0.23
C ALA A 21 -1.96 16.20 -0.13
N VAL A 22 -1.53 15.09 -0.74
CA VAL A 22 -2.44 14.02 -1.16
C VAL A 22 -2.79 13.23 0.09
N THR A 23 -4.01 13.43 0.57
CA THR A 23 -4.76 12.46 1.36
C THR A 23 -4.52 11.07 0.76
N GLN A 24 -4.07 10.13 1.59
CA GLN A 24 -3.78 8.75 1.23
C GLN A 24 -5.04 8.05 0.70
N THR A 25 -5.32 8.19 -0.59
CA THR A 25 -6.21 7.28 -1.31
C THR A 25 -5.37 6.09 -1.74
N SER A 26 -5.53 5.02 -0.97
CA SER A 26 -5.05 3.67 -1.20
C SER A 26 -5.22 3.26 -2.66
N LYS A 27 -4.13 3.32 -3.42
CA LYS A 27 -4.02 2.62 -4.70
C LYS A 27 -3.53 1.22 -4.38
N SER A 28 -4.47 0.27 -4.32
CA SER A 28 -4.22 -1.16 -4.17
C SER A 28 -3.22 -1.64 -5.23
N THR A 29 -1.96 -1.67 -4.82
CA THR A 29 -0.95 -2.54 -5.38
C THR A 29 -1.07 -3.80 -4.54
N THR A 30 -1.35 -4.96 -5.14
CA THR A 30 -1.45 -6.24 -4.44
C THR A 30 -0.32 -6.33 -3.41
N ALA A 31 -0.70 -6.25 -2.14
CA ALA A 31 0.20 -6.08 -1.02
C ALA A 31 1.15 -7.27 -0.94
N HIS A 32 2.33 -7.18 -1.57
CA HIS A 32 3.40 -8.15 -1.37
C HIS A 32 3.83 -8.23 0.12
N TRP A 33 3.46 -7.21 0.91
CA TRP A 33 3.68 -7.15 2.34
C TRP A 33 2.70 -7.99 3.17
N CYS A 34 1.66 -8.59 2.57
CA CYS A 34 0.66 -9.40 3.27
C CYS A 34 1.03 -10.90 3.24
N VAL A 35 2.11 -11.24 3.92
CA VAL A 35 2.57 -12.63 4.07
C VAL A 35 2.85 -12.88 5.55
N ASP A 36 2.48 -14.06 6.02
CA ASP A 36 2.81 -14.48 7.38
C ASP A 36 4.31 -14.58 7.59
N GLY A 37 4.79 -14.03 8.71
CA GLY A 37 6.19 -14.06 9.12
C GLY A 37 6.60 -15.36 9.81
N ALA A 38 5.69 -16.33 10.00
CA ALA A 38 5.98 -17.61 10.63
C ALA A 38 5.25 -18.77 9.93
N ILE A 39 5.93 -19.91 9.81
CA ILE A 39 5.40 -21.10 9.11
C ILE A 39 4.23 -21.79 9.82
N ASN A 40 4.13 -21.60 11.14
CA ASN A 40 3.17 -22.27 12.01
C ASN A 40 1.93 -21.41 12.32
N CYS A 41 1.73 -20.28 11.64
CA CYS A 41 0.58 -19.39 11.87
C CYS A 41 -0.77 -20.12 11.81
N ALA A 42 -0.92 -21.08 10.89
CA ALA A 42 -2.15 -21.88 10.75
C ALA A 42 -2.54 -22.66 12.03
N GLN A 43 -1.58 -23.02 12.88
CA GLN A 43 -1.82 -23.75 14.13
C GLN A 43 -2.36 -22.84 15.25
N PHE A 44 -2.24 -21.53 15.09
CA PHE A 44 -2.48 -20.54 16.15
C PHE A 44 -3.58 -19.53 15.79
N THR A 45 -4.41 -19.83 14.80
CA THR A 45 -5.55 -19.00 14.36
C THR A 45 -6.49 -18.58 15.50
N GLN A 46 -6.63 -19.43 16.53
CA GLN A 46 -7.41 -19.13 17.74
C GLN A 46 -6.93 -17.87 18.49
N TYR A 47 -5.64 -17.55 18.40
CA TYR A 47 -5.02 -16.41 19.06
C TYR A 47 -5.15 -15.10 18.27
N CYS A 48 -5.68 -15.12 17.05
CA CYS A 48 -6.01 -13.89 16.32
C CYS A 48 -7.12 -13.08 17.01
N LYS A 49 -7.92 -13.73 17.86
CA LYS A 49 -8.98 -13.07 18.64
C LYS A 49 -8.41 -12.41 19.91
N PRO A 50 -8.98 -11.29 20.38
CA PRO A 50 -8.61 -10.68 21.65
C PRO A 50 -8.89 -11.63 22.82
N GLY A 51 -8.11 -11.47 23.90
CA GLY A 51 -8.27 -12.24 25.13
C GLY A 51 -7.11 -13.18 25.47
N THR A 52 -6.04 -13.19 24.66
CA THR A 52 -4.82 -13.94 24.98
C THR A 52 -3.60 -13.03 24.93
N GLN A 53 -2.53 -13.36 25.66
CA GLN A 53 -1.26 -12.63 25.55
C GLN A 53 -0.62 -12.72 24.15
N TYR A 54 -1.07 -13.68 23.32
CA TYR A 54 -0.52 -13.92 21.99
C TYR A 54 -1.22 -13.14 20.89
N THR A 55 -2.34 -12.45 21.20
CA THR A 55 -3.12 -11.72 20.21
C THR A 55 -2.28 -10.66 19.49
N ALA A 56 -1.53 -9.84 20.22
CA ALA A 56 -0.69 -8.81 19.62
C ALA A 56 0.41 -9.41 18.71
N PHE A 57 1.01 -10.54 19.13
CA PHE A 57 2.01 -11.24 18.34
C PHE A 57 1.41 -11.79 17.04
N MET A 58 0.25 -12.44 17.13
CA MET A 58 -0.44 -13.03 15.99
C MET A 58 -0.88 -11.96 14.99
N LEU A 59 -1.43 -10.83 15.45
CA LEU A 59 -1.82 -9.73 14.57
C LEU A 59 -0.63 -9.03 13.90
N LYS A 60 0.59 -9.14 14.44
CA LYS A 60 1.81 -8.56 13.85
C LYS A 60 2.55 -9.53 12.94
N THR A 61 2.64 -10.80 13.34
CA THR A 61 3.46 -11.81 12.67
C THR A 61 2.64 -12.62 11.68
N CYS A 62 1.41 -12.98 12.05
CA CYS A 62 0.50 -13.81 11.25
C CYS A 62 -0.57 -12.95 10.58
N ILE A 63 -0.15 -11.85 9.94
CA ILE A 63 -1.03 -10.82 9.37
C ILE A 63 -1.99 -11.36 8.31
N GLN A 64 -1.56 -12.36 7.54
CA GLN A 64 -2.36 -12.97 6.49
C GLN A 64 -3.32 -13.99 7.10
N THR A 65 -2.81 -14.89 7.95
CA THR A 65 -3.62 -15.88 8.68
C THR A 65 -4.70 -15.22 9.55
N CYS A 66 -4.38 -14.11 10.22
CA CYS A 66 -5.32 -13.37 11.04
C CYS A 66 -6.22 -12.41 10.24
N GLY A 67 -6.09 -12.34 8.91
CA GLY A 67 -6.91 -11.52 8.04
C GLY A 67 -6.75 -10.01 8.28
N VAL A 68 -5.61 -9.58 8.82
CA VAL A 68 -5.30 -8.18 9.12
C VAL A 68 -5.13 -7.40 7.83
N CYS A 69 -4.45 -7.99 6.85
CA CYS A 69 -4.36 -7.40 5.54
C CYS A 69 -5.59 -7.75 4.70
N LYS A 70 -6.32 -6.73 4.26
CA LYS A 70 -7.34 -6.85 3.22
C LYS A 70 -6.63 -6.78 1.86
N TYR A 71 -6.81 -7.79 1.01
CA TYR A 71 -6.45 -7.65 -0.40
C TYR A 71 -7.36 -6.58 -1.01
N GLY A 72 -6.81 -5.38 -1.23
CA GLY A 72 -7.47 -4.29 -1.95
C GLY A 72 -8.69 -3.66 -1.26
N GLN A 73 -8.44 -2.53 -0.62
CA GLN A 73 -9.37 -1.40 -0.58
C GLN A 73 -8.62 -0.20 -1.16
#